data_AF-A0A3D1I965-F1
#
_entry.id   AF-A0A3D1I965-F1
#
_cell.length_a   1.000
_cell.length_b   1.000
_cell.length_c   1.000
_cell.angle_alpha   90.00
_cell.angle_beta   90.00
_cell.angle_gamma   90.00
#
_symmetry.space_group_name_H-M   'P 1'
#
loop_
_entity.id
_entity.type
_entity.pdbx_description
1 polymer ?
#
loop_
_entity_poly.entity_id
_entity_poly.type
_entity_poly.pdbx_seq_one_letter_code
_entity_poly.pdbx_strand_id
1 'polypeptide(L)'
;MQTQAIPMEDLDLKAMVQEWGQPQKSRSVDGRPLSIGGVRFERGVGTHASSTLTVLADGKAVAFRAKVGVDDEVGTRGSVEFVVLKDGRAAWRSGVLRGGQPAKECQVSLQGAKTVELRVTDAGDGIDYDHADWAAASFEVLAGAKLRVVARPEEAPMKIASHRRDRTELHGPRIVGTTPGRPFLFRIPATGKSPLRFSANGLPEGLTLDPATGIVRGRVPKPGTYDVKVEVSGPAGKDRRTIRIVA
;
A
#
# COMPACT_ATOMS: atom_id res chain seq x y z
N MET A 1 -5.00 -14.95 -40.19
CA MET A 1 -5.64 -15.32 -38.91
C MET A 1 -6.87 -14.43 -38.75
N GLN A 2 -8.03 -14.99 -38.40
CA GLN A 2 -9.22 -14.16 -38.15
C GLN A 2 -9.08 -13.46 -36.80
N THR A 3 -9.47 -12.17 -36.77
CA THR A 3 -9.51 -11.34 -35.57
C THR A 3 -10.93 -10.89 -35.28
N GLN A 4 -11.17 -10.46 -34.05
CA GLN A 4 -12.43 -9.86 -33.62
C GLN A 4 -12.12 -8.62 -32.76
N ALA A 5 -13.06 -7.68 -32.71
CA ALA A 5 -12.97 -6.50 -31.86
C ALA A 5 -13.69 -6.75 -30.52
N ILE A 6 -13.04 -6.36 -29.43
CA ILE A 6 -13.63 -6.26 -28.09
C ILE A 6 -13.61 -4.78 -27.70
N PRO A 7 -14.77 -4.11 -27.62
CA PRO A 7 -14.86 -2.74 -27.10
C PRO A 7 -14.30 -2.66 -25.68
N MET A 8 -13.51 -1.62 -25.39
CA MET A 8 -12.96 -1.42 -24.04
C MET A 8 -14.06 -1.25 -22.99
N GLU A 9 -15.16 -0.62 -23.37
CA GLU A 9 -16.35 -0.39 -22.53
C GLU A 9 -17.14 -1.66 -22.18
N ASP A 10 -16.81 -2.79 -22.80
CA ASP A 10 -17.39 -4.11 -22.48
C ASP A 10 -16.50 -4.91 -21.50
N LEU A 11 -15.32 -4.39 -21.15
CA LEU A 11 -14.48 -4.96 -20.09
C LEU A 11 -15.08 -4.66 -18.71
N ASP A 12 -14.65 -5.41 -17.69
CA ASP A 12 -15.06 -5.13 -16.31
C ASP A 12 -14.35 -3.86 -15.78
N LEU A 13 -14.99 -2.71 -15.99
CA LEU A 13 -14.44 -1.40 -15.61
C LEU A 13 -14.22 -1.24 -14.10
N LYS A 14 -14.76 -2.13 -13.25
CA LYS A 14 -14.45 -2.15 -11.81
C LYS A 14 -12.97 -2.43 -11.51
N ALA A 15 -12.27 -3.02 -12.47
CA ALA A 15 -10.82 -3.24 -12.39
C ALA A 15 -10.00 -2.00 -12.74
N MET A 16 -10.60 -0.96 -13.33
CA MET A 16 -9.93 0.30 -13.62
C MET A 16 -9.85 1.14 -12.34
N VAL A 17 -8.64 1.53 -11.98
CA VAL A 17 -8.35 2.33 -10.79
C VAL A 17 -8.16 3.77 -11.23
N GLN A 18 -8.78 4.71 -10.50
CA GLN A 18 -8.61 6.14 -10.70
C GLN A 18 -8.66 6.88 -9.36
N GLU A 19 -8.06 8.07 -9.28
CA GLU A 19 -7.98 8.83 -8.03
C GLU A 19 -9.30 9.50 -7.64
N TRP A 20 -10.14 9.86 -8.61
CA TRP A 20 -11.43 10.51 -8.38
C TRP A 20 -12.57 9.84 -9.13
N GLY A 21 -13.74 9.70 -8.50
CA GLY A 21 -14.96 9.19 -9.13
C GLY A 21 -14.91 7.70 -9.48
N GLN A 22 -15.74 7.29 -10.43
CA GLN A 22 -15.74 5.93 -11.00
C GLN A 22 -15.68 5.99 -12.52
N PRO A 23 -14.97 5.06 -13.18
CA PRO A 23 -14.93 4.99 -14.63
C PRO A 23 -16.33 4.69 -15.19
N GLN A 24 -16.71 5.38 -16.26
CA GLN A 24 -18.04 5.29 -16.83
C GLN A 24 -18.03 4.64 -18.21
N LYS A 25 -18.98 3.73 -18.44
CA LYS A 25 -19.22 3.14 -19.76
C LYS A 25 -19.99 4.12 -20.64
N SER A 26 -19.42 4.41 -21.81
CA SER A 26 -20.04 5.22 -22.87
C SER A 26 -20.49 6.63 -22.41
N ARG A 27 -19.87 7.14 -21.34
CA ARG A 27 -20.13 8.44 -20.71
C ARG A 27 -18.82 9.00 -20.16
N SER A 28 -18.75 10.32 -20.00
CA SER A 28 -17.68 11.00 -19.27
C SER A 28 -17.67 10.56 -17.80
N VAL A 29 -16.61 10.90 -17.06
CA VAL A 29 -16.53 10.53 -15.64
C VAL A 29 -17.62 11.18 -14.77
N ASP A 30 -18.14 12.35 -15.15
CA ASP A 30 -19.33 12.98 -14.52
C ASP A 30 -20.67 12.41 -15.03
N GLY A 31 -20.65 11.44 -15.95
CA GLY A 31 -21.85 10.81 -16.50
C GLY A 31 -22.49 11.56 -17.68
N ARG A 32 -21.81 12.54 -18.26
CA ARG A 32 -22.25 13.26 -19.48
C ARG A 32 -21.93 12.45 -20.75
N PRO A 33 -22.45 12.84 -21.92
CA PRO A 33 -22.03 12.22 -23.18
C PRO A 33 -20.53 12.43 -23.41
N LEU A 34 -19.81 11.39 -23.84
CA LEU A 34 -18.38 11.48 -24.18
C LEU A 34 -18.17 12.50 -25.30
N SER A 35 -17.28 13.45 -25.09
CA SER A 35 -16.93 14.42 -26.13
C SER A 35 -15.53 14.98 -25.97
N ILE A 36 -14.80 15.07 -27.08
CA ILE A 36 -13.43 15.58 -27.11
C ILE A 36 -13.29 16.57 -28.27
N GLY A 37 -12.90 17.81 -27.98
CA GLY A 37 -12.68 18.84 -28.99
C GLY A 37 -13.94 19.16 -29.79
N GLY A 38 -15.11 19.09 -29.16
CA GLY A 38 -16.43 19.30 -29.76
C GLY A 38 -17.02 18.10 -30.51
N VAL A 39 -16.30 16.98 -30.60
CA VAL A 39 -16.77 15.76 -31.27
C VAL A 39 -17.35 14.79 -30.26
N ARG A 40 -18.60 14.36 -30.46
CA ARG A 40 -19.27 13.38 -29.61
C ARG A 40 -18.94 11.94 -29.99
N PHE A 41 -18.86 11.08 -28.99
CA PHE A 41 -18.62 9.64 -29.16
C PHE A 41 -19.72 8.83 -28.47
N GLU A 42 -20.27 7.86 -29.20
CA GLU A 42 -21.30 6.95 -28.65
C GLU A 42 -20.71 5.85 -27.77
N ARG A 43 -19.43 5.53 -27.97
CA ARG A 43 -18.74 4.42 -27.32
C ARG A 43 -17.38 4.87 -26.82
N GLY A 44 -16.96 4.33 -25.68
CA GLY A 44 -15.70 4.63 -25.01
C GLY A 44 -15.82 4.47 -23.50
N VAL A 45 -14.75 4.86 -22.82
CA VAL A 45 -14.70 4.89 -21.35
C VAL A 45 -14.24 6.26 -20.91
N GLY A 46 -15.07 6.94 -20.11
CA GLY A 46 -14.70 8.16 -19.40
C GLY A 46 -14.04 7.81 -18.06
N THR A 47 -12.93 8.44 -17.76
CA THR A 47 -12.13 8.25 -16.54
C THR A 47 -11.59 9.58 -16.04
N HIS A 48 -10.81 9.56 -14.96
CA HIS A 48 -10.16 10.73 -14.39
C HIS A 48 -8.71 10.40 -14.05
N ALA A 49 -7.75 11.30 -14.32
CA ALA A 49 -6.36 11.06 -13.94
C ALA A 49 -6.14 11.11 -12.41
N SER A 50 -5.12 10.49 -11.84
CA SER A 50 -4.33 9.40 -12.42
C SER A 50 -5.17 8.12 -12.50
N SER A 51 -5.10 7.43 -13.62
CA SER A 51 -5.93 6.24 -13.87
C SER A 51 -5.18 5.12 -14.57
N THR A 52 -5.55 3.88 -14.26
CA THR A 52 -4.92 2.68 -14.82
C THR A 52 -5.92 1.53 -14.97
N LEU A 53 -5.92 0.89 -16.15
CA LEU A 53 -6.55 -0.40 -16.40
C LEU A 53 -5.52 -1.39 -16.93
N THR A 54 -5.32 -2.51 -16.23
CA THR A 54 -4.43 -3.59 -16.67
C THR A 54 -5.24 -4.73 -17.30
N VAL A 55 -4.92 -5.05 -18.54
CA VAL A 55 -5.49 -6.13 -19.34
C VAL A 55 -4.47 -7.25 -19.50
N LEU A 56 -4.88 -8.48 -19.17
CA LEU A 56 -4.14 -9.70 -19.50
C LEU A 56 -4.48 -10.12 -20.93
N ALA A 57 -3.50 -9.96 -21.81
CA ALA A 57 -3.63 -10.24 -23.23
C ALA A 57 -3.19 -11.67 -23.59
N ASP A 58 -2.37 -12.33 -22.77
CA ASP A 58 -1.92 -13.73 -22.94
C ASP A 58 -1.37 -14.04 -24.35
N GLY A 59 -0.78 -13.05 -25.02
CA GLY A 59 -0.28 -13.15 -26.40
C GLY A 59 -1.36 -13.17 -27.49
N LYS A 60 -2.64 -12.99 -27.13
CA LYS A 60 -3.80 -13.10 -28.04
C LYS A 60 -4.35 -11.75 -28.51
N ALA A 61 -3.89 -10.65 -27.93
CA ALA A 61 -4.19 -9.31 -28.44
C ALA A 61 -3.29 -8.98 -29.64
N VAL A 62 -3.87 -8.35 -30.66
CA VAL A 62 -3.22 -7.99 -31.92
C VAL A 62 -2.97 -6.50 -31.99
N ALA A 63 -3.97 -5.68 -31.63
CA ALA A 63 -3.86 -4.23 -31.63
C ALA A 63 -4.81 -3.59 -30.61
N PHE A 64 -4.51 -2.36 -30.23
CA PHE A 64 -5.42 -1.48 -29.50
C PHE A 64 -5.61 -0.18 -30.28
N ARG A 65 -6.86 0.28 -30.38
CA ARG A 65 -7.25 1.49 -31.10
C ARG A 65 -8.20 2.33 -30.25
N ALA A 66 -7.96 3.63 -30.20
CA ALA A 66 -8.81 4.60 -29.52
C ALA A 66 -8.62 6.01 -30.09
N LYS A 67 -9.53 6.92 -29.76
CA LYS A 67 -9.33 8.37 -29.84
C LYS A 67 -9.31 8.89 -28.41
N VAL A 68 -8.29 9.66 -28.04
CA VAL A 68 -8.05 10.05 -26.66
C VAL A 68 -7.95 11.56 -26.49
N GLY A 69 -8.37 12.06 -25.34
CA GLY A 69 -8.29 13.48 -25.00
C GLY A 69 -8.99 13.80 -23.69
N VAL A 70 -8.94 15.08 -23.33
CA VAL A 70 -9.66 15.63 -22.19
C VAL A 70 -11.14 15.79 -22.59
N ASP A 71 -12.07 15.37 -21.74
CA ASP A 71 -13.50 15.51 -22.01
C ASP A 71 -13.90 17.01 -22.02
N ASP A 72 -14.76 17.41 -22.95
CA ASP A 72 -15.18 18.81 -23.13
C ASP A 72 -15.93 19.38 -21.90
N GLU A 73 -16.42 18.54 -20.99
CA GLU A 73 -17.14 18.98 -19.78
C GLU A 73 -16.32 19.85 -18.83
N VAL A 74 -14.99 19.71 -18.88
CA VAL A 74 -14.08 20.52 -18.08
C VAL A 74 -13.60 21.79 -18.80
N GLY A 75 -13.97 21.99 -20.06
CA GLY A 75 -13.52 23.11 -20.88
C GLY A 75 -12.02 23.02 -21.18
N THR A 76 -11.25 24.07 -20.90
CA THR A 76 -9.80 24.13 -21.17
C THR A 76 -8.93 23.85 -19.94
N ARG A 77 -9.50 23.30 -18.86
CA ARG A 77 -8.85 23.23 -17.55
C ARG A 77 -7.96 21.99 -17.36
N GLY A 78 -8.38 20.84 -17.89
CA GLY A 78 -7.65 19.57 -17.69
C GLY A 78 -6.42 19.42 -18.57
N SER A 79 -5.46 18.62 -18.08
CA SER A 79 -4.25 18.21 -18.77
C SER A 79 -3.88 16.78 -18.45
N VAL A 80 -3.81 15.94 -19.48
CA VAL A 80 -3.53 14.51 -19.29
C VAL A 80 -2.50 13.98 -20.27
N GLU A 81 -1.78 12.93 -19.90
CA GLU A 81 -1.05 12.09 -20.85
C GLU A 81 -1.62 10.68 -20.85
N PHE A 82 -2.00 10.19 -22.03
CA PHE A 82 -2.37 8.81 -22.25
C PHE A 82 -1.13 7.98 -22.60
N VAL A 83 -0.98 6.85 -21.92
CA VAL A 83 0.11 5.91 -22.14
C VAL A 83 -0.46 4.51 -22.31
N VAL A 84 0.00 3.81 -23.34
CA VAL A 84 -0.27 2.38 -23.53
C VAL A 84 1.04 1.64 -23.30
N LEU A 85 1.09 0.81 -22.26
CA LEU A 85 2.24 -0.03 -21.96
C LEU A 85 1.98 -1.47 -22.39
N LYS A 86 3.01 -2.10 -22.95
CA LYS A 86 3.07 -3.53 -23.26
C LYS A 86 4.13 -4.16 -22.37
N ASP A 87 3.74 -5.16 -21.59
CA ASP A 87 4.66 -5.89 -20.69
C ASP A 87 5.52 -4.95 -19.82
N GLY A 88 4.89 -3.88 -19.31
CA GLY A 88 5.54 -2.84 -18.47
C GLY A 88 6.36 -1.79 -19.22
N ARG A 89 6.44 -1.83 -20.56
CA ARG A 89 7.16 -0.84 -21.38
C ARG A 89 6.19 0.00 -22.20
N ALA A 90 6.36 1.31 -22.22
CA ALA A 90 5.53 2.19 -23.02
C ALA A 90 5.69 1.85 -24.52
N ALA A 91 4.58 1.43 -25.15
CA ALA A 91 4.50 1.17 -26.58
C ALA A 91 3.97 2.40 -27.33
N TRP A 92 3.22 3.28 -26.64
CA TRP A 92 2.71 4.53 -27.19
C TRP A 92 2.47 5.56 -26.09
N ARG A 93 2.61 6.84 -26.44
CA ARG A 93 2.33 8.01 -25.61
C ARG A 93 1.62 9.07 -26.44
N SER A 94 0.60 9.70 -25.86
CA SER A 94 -0.03 10.86 -26.49
C SER A 94 0.86 12.11 -26.40
N GLY A 95 1.78 12.19 -25.44
CA GLY A 95 2.23 13.49 -24.93
C GLY A 95 1.09 14.22 -24.21
N VAL A 96 1.37 15.39 -23.66
CA VAL A 96 0.35 16.16 -22.92
C VAL A 96 -0.75 16.64 -23.86
N LEU A 97 -1.99 16.28 -23.54
CA LEU A 97 -3.21 16.76 -24.16
C LEU A 97 -3.92 17.71 -23.18
N ARG A 98 -4.52 18.76 -23.70
CA ARG A 98 -5.25 19.77 -22.91
C ARG A 98 -6.69 19.89 -23.36
N GLY A 99 -7.55 20.35 -22.45
CA GLY A 99 -8.96 20.64 -22.75
C GLY A 99 -9.16 21.52 -23.98
N GLY A 100 -10.12 21.15 -24.83
CA GLY A 100 -10.44 21.82 -26.09
C GLY A 100 -9.56 21.42 -27.29
N GLN A 101 -8.54 20.59 -27.10
CA GLN A 101 -7.78 20.01 -28.23
C GLN A 101 -8.59 18.91 -28.92
N PRO A 102 -8.41 18.73 -30.25
CA PRO A 102 -9.04 17.62 -30.96
C PRO A 102 -8.52 16.27 -30.43
N ALA A 103 -9.38 15.25 -30.48
CA ALA A 103 -9.02 13.90 -30.06
C ALA A 103 -7.79 13.38 -30.83
N LYS A 104 -6.81 12.85 -30.09
CA LYS A 104 -5.62 12.25 -30.66
C LYS A 104 -5.85 10.77 -30.95
N GLU A 105 -5.47 10.31 -32.13
CA GLU A 105 -5.57 8.90 -32.48
C GLU A 105 -4.48 8.07 -31.79
N CYS A 106 -4.91 6.98 -31.17
CA CYS A 106 -4.06 5.98 -30.55
C CYS A 106 -4.22 4.67 -31.35
N GLN A 107 -3.12 4.18 -31.91
CA GLN A 107 -3.07 2.88 -32.58
C GLN A 107 -1.77 2.17 -32.19
N VAL A 108 -1.89 1.01 -31.54
CA VAL A 108 -0.76 0.30 -30.94
C VAL A 108 -0.81 -1.17 -31.33
N SER A 109 0.31 -1.72 -31.80
CA SER A 109 0.46 -3.16 -31.98
C SER A 109 0.65 -3.86 -30.63
N LEU A 110 -0.18 -4.86 -30.37
CA LEU A 110 -0.15 -5.66 -29.14
C LEU A 110 0.36 -7.09 -29.36
N GLN A 111 0.88 -7.39 -30.57
CA GLN A 111 1.32 -8.74 -30.91
C GLN A 111 2.31 -9.30 -29.88
N GLY A 112 1.98 -10.46 -29.31
CA GLY A 112 2.80 -11.14 -28.30
C GLY A 112 2.79 -10.50 -26.91
N ALA A 113 1.98 -9.45 -26.67
CA ALA A 113 1.83 -8.84 -25.35
C ALA A 113 1.20 -9.85 -24.38
N LYS A 114 1.79 -10.03 -23.20
CA LYS A 114 1.15 -10.79 -22.10
C LYS A 114 0.29 -9.86 -21.27
N THR A 115 0.77 -8.64 -21.01
CA THR A 115 0.01 -7.61 -20.32
C THR A 115 -0.03 -6.31 -21.12
N VAL A 116 -1.16 -5.62 -21.04
CA VAL A 116 -1.36 -4.29 -21.61
C VAL A 116 -1.91 -3.39 -20.52
N GLU A 117 -1.25 -2.28 -20.27
CA GLU A 117 -1.71 -1.28 -19.31
C GLU A 117 -2.14 -0.02 -20.07
N LEU A 118 -3.38 0.40 -19.83
CA LEU A 118 -3.92 1.66 -20.31
C LEU A 118 -3.87 2.65 -19.16
N ARG A 119 -3.09 3.70 -19.30
CA ARG A 119 -2.83 4.67 -18.22
C ARG A 119 -3.15 6.08 -18.68
N VAL A 120 -3.70 6.87 -17.76
CA VAL A 120 -3.88 8.32 -17.88
C VAL A 120 -3.11 8.96 -16.73
N THR A 121 -2.22 9.90 -17.02
CA THR A 121 -1.46 10.66 -16.02
C THR A 121 -2.01 12.08 -15.90
N ASP A 122 -1.67 12.72 -14.80
CA ASP A 122 -1.99 14.12 -14.42
C ASP A 122 -1.14 15.18 -15.14
N ALA A 123 -0.47 14.79 -16.24
CA ALA A 123 0.50 15.59 -16.99
C ALA A 123 1.59 16.35 -16.17
N GLY A 124 1.76 16.05 -14.87
CA GLY A 124 2.66 16.76 -13.96
C GLY A 124 2.14 18.08 -13.38
N ASP A 125 0.87 18.45 -13.58
CA ASP A 125 0.25 19.64 -12.95
C ASP A 125 -0.82 19.32 -11.89
N GLY A 126 -0.97 18.04 -11.53
CA GLY A 126 -1.94 17.55 -10.54
C GLY A 126 -3.27 17.20 -11.19
N ILE A 127 -4.15 16.51 -10.45
CA ILE A 127 -5.32 15.84 -11.06
C ILE A 127 -6.51 16.75 -11.35
N ASP A 128 -6.43 18.05 -11.04
CA ASP A 128 -7.61 18.93 -11.07
C ASP A 128 -8.18 19.03 -12.49
N TYR A 129 -9.44 18.64 -12.65
CA TYR A 129 -10.18 18.65 -13.93
C TYR A 129 -9.64 17.69 -15.01
N ASP A 130 -8.89 16.67 -14.64
CA ASP A 130 -8.32 15.70 -15.58
C ASP A 130 -9.32 14.61 -16.00
N HIS A 131 -10.48 15.04 -16.45
CA HIS A 131 -11.53 14.19 -16.99
C HIS A 131 -11.08 13.76 -18.39
N ALA A 132 -10.90 12.46 -18.57
CA ALA A 132 -10.20 11.89 -19.70
C ALA A 132 -10.99 10.78 -20.36
N ASP A 133 -11.00 10.77 -21.69
CA ASP A 133 -11.80 9.85 -22.47
C ASP A 133 -10.93 8.91 -23.31
N TRP A 134 -11.20 7.61 -23.18
CA TRP A 134 -10.82 6.59 -24.16
C TRP A 134 -11.97 6.38 -25.14
N ALA A 135 -12.16 7.33 -26.06
CA ALA A 135 -13.26 7.31 -27.02
C ALA A 135 -13.05 6.28 -28.15
N ALA A 136 -14.13 5.62 -28.56
CA ALA A 136 -14.14 4.54 -29.55
C ALA A 136 -13.08 3.44 -29.29
N ALA A 137 -12.71 3.24 -28.02
CA ALA A 137 -11.63 2.36 -27.64
C ALA A 137 -11.97 0.88 -27.83
N SER A 138 -11.09 0.14 -28.49
CA SER A 138 -11.28 -1.28 -28.78
C SER A 138 -9.97 -2.04 -28.88
N PHE A 139 -10.00 -3.29 -28.42
CA PHE A 139 -8.94 -4.27 -28.63
C PHE A 139 -9.28 -5.13 -29.84
N GLU A 140 -8.33 -5.31 -30.73
CA GLU A 140 -8.36 -6.36 -31.72
C GLU A 140 -7.66 -7.59 -31.14
N VAL A 141 -8.34 -8.74 -31.14
CA VAL A 141 -7.84 -9.99 -30.59
C VAL A 141 -8.03 -11.13 -31.58
N LEU A 142 -7.29 -12.23 -31.41
CA LEU A 142 -7.53 -13.46 -32.17
C LEU A 142 -8.96 -13.96 -31.93
N ALA A 143 -9.63 -14.46 -32.98
CA ALA A 143 -11.01 -14.94 -32.89
C ALA A 143 -11.19 -15.95 -31.74
N GLY A 144 -12.24 -15.76 -30.92
CA GLY A 144 -12.53 -16.58 -29.74
C GLY A 144 -11.68 -16.27 -28.50
N ALA A 145 -10.68 -15.39 -28.59
CA ALA A 145 -9.95 -14.93 -27.42
C ALA A 145 -10.84 -14.05 -26.51
N LYS A 146 -10.62 -14.16 -25.21
CA LYS A 146 -11.22 -13.29 -24.19
C LYS A 146 -10.11 -12.51 -23.52
N LEU A 147 -10.35 -11.23 -23.26
CA LEU A 147 -9.48 -10.41 -22.43
C LEU A 147 -9.96 -10.49 -20.99
N ARG A 148 -9.01 -10.55 -20.06
CA ARG A 148 -9.31 -10.47 -18.62
C ARG A 148 -8.61 -9.27 -18.06
N VAL A 149 -9.36 -8.44 -17.34
CA VAL A 149 -8.80 -7.31 -16.62
C VAL A 149 -8.40 -7.74 -15.22
N VAL A 150 -7.36 -7.12 -14.68
CA VAL A 150 -6.97 -7.29 -13.28
C VAL A 150 -7.05 -5.96 -12.59
N ALA A 151 -7.80 -5.91 -11.49
CA ALA A 151 -7.64 -4.83 -10.53
C ALA A 151 -6.20 -4.91 -10.03
N ARG A 152 -5.51 -3.78 -9.93
CA ARG A 152 -4.28 -3.73 -9.13
C ARG A 152 -4.66 -4.28 -7.74
N PRO A 153 -4.00 -5.33 -7.23
CA PRO A 153 -4.33 -5.83 -5.91
C PRO A 153 -4.22 -4.66 -4.94
N GLU A 154 -5.29 -4.39 -4.20
CA GLU A 154 -5.19 -3.53 -3.02
C GLU A 154 -4.10 -4.16 -2.16
N GLU A 155 -2.97 -3.47 -2.02
CA GLU A 155 -1.86 -3.98 -1.24
C GLU A 155 -2.36 -4.04 0.18
N ALA A 156 -2.62 -5.26 0.68
CA ALA A 156 -3.20 -5.45 2.00
C ALA A 156 -2.37 -4.63 2.99
N PRO A 157 -3.00 -3.79 3.83
CA PRO A 157 -2.26 -2.91 4.72
C PRO A 157 -1.24 -3.76 5.47
N MET A 158 0.01 -3.28 5.52
CA MET A 158 1.07 -4.00 6.23
C MET A 158 0.50 -4.42 7.58
N LYS A 159 0.53 -5.73 7.86
CA LYS A 159 0.10 -6.23 9.17
C LYS A 159 0.96 -5.52 10.21
N ILE A 160 0.38 -4.57 10.93
CA ILE A 160 1.05 -3.94 12.06
C ILE A 160 1.40 -5.09 13.00
N ALA A 161 2.68 -5.26 13.30
CA ALA A 161 3.14 -6.33 14.17
C ALA A 161 2.45 -6.16 15.54
N SER A 162 1.50 -7.03 15.85
CA SER A 162 0.87 -7.07 17.16
C SER A 162 1.71 -7.96 18.08
N HIS A 163 2.37 -7.38 19.08
CA HIS A 163 2.97 -8.17 20.15
C HIS A 163 1.86 -8.86 20.96
N ARG A 164 1.97 -10.17 21.21
CA ARG A 164 1.08 -10.88 22.14
C ARG A 164 1.33 -10.35 23.55
N ARG A 165 0.46 -9.46 24.04
CA ARG A 165 0.57 -8.80 25.34
C ARG A 165 0.50 -9.73 26.56
N ASP A 166 0.13 -10.99 26.35
CA ASP A 166 -0.18 -11.92 27.44
C ASP A 166 1.01 -12.74 27.92
N ARG A 167 2.10 -12.85 27.15
CA ARG A 167 3.25 -13.68 27.52
C ARG A 167 4.03 -13.07 28.69
N THR A 168 4.31 -13.89 29.69
CA THR A 168 5.16 -13.53 30.82
C THR A 168 6.61 -13.42 30.36
N GLU A 169 7.17 -12.21 30.37
CA GLU A 169 8.53 -11.94 29.88
C GLU A 169 9.22 -10.84 30.70
N LEU A 170 10.54 -10.96 30.88
CA LEU A 170 11.39 -9.95 31.48
C LEU A 170 11.95 -9.01 30.41
N HIS A 171 11.83 -7.71 30.67
CA HIS A 171 12.32 -6.64 29.82
C HIS A 171 13.38 -5.79 30.53
N GLY A 172 13.94 -4.82 29.82
CA GLY A 172 14.78 -3.80 30.43
C GLY A 172 16.27 -4.17 30.53
N PRO A 173 17.03 -3.42 31.35
CA PRO A 173 18.49 -3.38 31.31
C PRO A 173 19.15 -4.66 31.83
N ARG A 174 20.29 -5.04 31.23
CA ARG A 174 21.17 -6.12 31.75
C ARG A 174 22.10 -5.64 32.86
N ILE A 175 22.36 -4.34 32.92
CA ILE A 175 23.28 -3.72 33.86
C ILE A 175 22.58 -2.50 34.45
N VAL A 176 22.60 -2.36 35.77
CA VAL A 176 22.01 -1.25 36.51
C VAL A 176 23.07 -0.69 37.45
N GLY A 177 23.30 0.62 37.39
CA GLY A 177 24.23 1.32 38.28
C GLY A 177 23.55 1.76 39.57
N THR A 178 24.31 1.78 40.66
CA THR A 178 23.96 2.45 41.92
C THR A 178 25.22 3.09 42.49
N THR A 179 25.06 4.00 43.46
CA THR A 179 26.19 4.52 44.25
C THR A 179 26.22 3.83 45.62
N PRO A 180 27.37 3.41 46.16
CA PRO A 180 27.43 2.73 47.44
C PRO A 180 26.89 3.64 48.57
N GLY A 181 26.12 3.06 49.49
CA GLY A 181 25.48 3.76 50.60
C GLY A 181 24.28 4.65 50.24
N ARG A 182 24.00 4.88 48.95
CA ARG A 182 22.83 5.65 48.50
C ARG A 182 21.59 4.75 48.35
N PRO A 183 20.38 5.30 48.53
CA PRO A 183 19.15 4.57 48.25
C PRO A 183 19.12 4.06 46.80
N PHE A 184 18.89 2.77 46.66
CA PHE A 184 18.65 2.09 45.40
C PHE A 184 17.17 1.76 45.28
N LEU A 185 16.57 2.03 44.12
CA LEU A 185 15.20 1.70 43.80
C LEU A 185 15.12 1.26 42.33
N PHE A 186 14.75 0.00 42.10
CA PHE A 186 14.67 -0.57 40.76
C PHE A 186 13.46 -1.50 40.66
N ARG A 187 12.57 -1.22 39.71
CA ARG A 187 11.47 -2.13 39.36
C ARG A 187 11.92 -3.06 38.25
N ILE A 188 11.83 -4.36 38.46
CA ILE A 188 12.09 -5.39 37.43
C ILE A 188 11.02 -5.23 36.33
N PRO A 189 11.38 -4.77 35.11
CA PRO A 189 10.40 -4.56 34.06
C PRO A 189 9.95 -5.91 33.51
N ALA A 190 8.64 -6.16 33.49
CA ALA A 190 8.08 -7.39 32.96
C ALA A 190 6.71 -7.13 32.31
N THR A 191 6.37 -7.93 31.30
CA THR A 191 5.02 -8.04 30.75
C THR A 191 4.43 -9.39 31.12
N GLY A 192 3.10 -9.50 31.03
CA GLY A 192 2.38 -10.74 31.24
C GLY A 192 1.02 -10.49 31.87
N LYS A 193 0.12 -11.47 31.73
CA LYS A 193 -1.19 -11.43 32.40
C LYS A 193 -0.99 -11.41 33.92
N SER A 194 -1.68 -10.52 34.62
CA SER A 194 -1.68 -10.49 36.09
C SER A 194 -2.41 -11.71 36.68
N PRO A 195 -2.08 -12.15 37.91
CA PRO A 195 -1.05 -11.60 38.80
C PRO A 195 0.36 -12.09 38.45
N LEU A 196 1.34 -11.18 38.49
CA LEU A 196 2.76 -11.52 38.38
C LEU A 196 3.38 -11.74 39.76
N ARG A 197 4.42 -12.57 39.81
CA ARG A 197 5.23 -12.85 40.99
C ARG A 197 6.71 -12.80 40.64
N PHE A 198 7.48 -12.06 41.42
CA PHE A 198 8.89 -11.81 41.19
C PHE A 198 9.75 -12.49 42.25
N SER A 199 10.90 -13.01 41.84
CA SER A 199 11.95 -13.46 42.76
C SER A 199 13.32 -13.03 42.27
N ALA A 200 14.27 -12.90 43.20
CA ALA A 200 15.65 -12.52 42.89
C ALA A 200 16.59 -13.30 43.81
N ASN A 201 17.61 -13.91 43.20
CA ASN A 201 18.67 -14.64 43.90
C ASN A 201 20.01 -13.92 43.69
N GLY A 202 20.82 -13.85 44.74
CA GLY A 202 22.11 -13.16 44.70
C GLY A 202 22.01 -11.63 44.80
N LEU A 203 20.94 -11.12 45.41
CA LEU A 203 20.85 -9.68 45.71
C LEU A 203 22.02 -9.26 46.63
N PRO A 204 22.67 -8.11 46.37
CA PRO A 204 23.64 -7.53 47.30
C PRO A 204 23.04 -7.36 48.70
N GLU A 205 23.88 -7.49 49.72
CA GLU A 205 23.51 -7.19 51.10
C GLU A 205 22.93 -5.77 51.20
N GLY A 206 21.82 -5.63 51.93
CA GLY A 206 21.11 -4.36 52.09
C GLY A 206 20.07 -4.05 51.00
N LEU A 207 19.90 -4.91 49.99
CA LEU A 207 18.75 -4.86 49.06
C LEU A 207 17.68 -5.90 49.40
N THR A 208 16.43 -5.55 49.15
CA THR A 208 15.27 -6.43 49.32
C THR A 208 14.32 -6.28 48.14
N LEU A 209 13.75 -7.39 47.67
CA LEU A 209 12.72 -7.43 46.64
C LEU A 209 11.33 -7.54 47.27
N ASP A 210 10.39 -6.73 46.78
CA ASP A 210 8.96 -6.99 46.96
C ASP A 210 8.46 -7.95 45.87
N PRO A 211 8.05 -9.18 46.21
CA PRO A 211 7.66 -10.22 45.25
C PRO A 211 6.34 -9.94 44.53
N ALA A 212 5.50 -9.03 45.03
CA ALA A 212 4.23 -8.67 44.41
C ALA A 212 4.40 -7.55 43.37
N THR A 213 5.26 -6.57 43.65
CA THR A 213 5.44 -5.39 42.79
C THR A 213 6.67 -5.47 41.87
N GLY A 214 7.62 -6.36 42.18
CA GLY A 214 8.88 -6.48 41.46
C GLY A 214 9.88 -5.37 41.80
N ILE A 215 9.66 -4.63 42.89
CA ILE A 215 10.51 -3.51 43.31
C ILE A 215 11.65 -4.02 44.20
N VAL A 216 12.88 -3.86 43.74
CA VAL A 216 14.11 -4.00 44.52
C VAL A 216 14.46 -2.65 45.12
N ARG A 217 14.60 -2.60 46.45
CA ARG A 217 14.93 -1.37 47.19
C ARG A 217 15.94 -1.63 48.30
N GLY A 218 16.66 -0.59 48.71
CA GLY A 218 17.58 -0.66 49.83
C GLY A 218 18.83 0.18 49.62
N ARG A 219 19.97 -0.25 50.17
CA ARG A 219 21.27 0.40 49.97
C ARG A 219 22.34 -0.68 49.83
N VAL A 220 23.17 -0.57 48.80
CA VAL A 220 24.34 -1.45 48.65
C VAL A 220 25.51 -0.80 49.40
N PRO A 221 26.05 -1.40 50.47
CA PRO A 221 27.03 -0.73 51.32
C PRO A 221 28.44 -0.72 50.72
N LYS A 222 28.78 -1.73 49.91
CA LYS A 222 30.14 -1.92 49.36
C LYS A 222 30.13 -1.68 47.85
N PRO A 223 31.18 -1.03 47.30
CA PRO A 223 31.40 -1.02 45.86
C PRO A 223 31.57 -2.45 45.35
N GLY A 224 31.07 -2.75 44.16
CA GLY A 224 31.16 -4.08 43.59
C GLY A 224 30.23 -4.34 42.43
N THR A 225 30.46 -5.47 41.77
CA THR A 225 29.60 -5.99 40.71
C THR A 225 28.87 -7.22 41.23
N TYR A 226 27.54 -7.20 41.15
CA TYR A 226 26.67 -8.23 41.70
C TYR A 226 25.77 -8.77 40.60
N ASP A 227 25.95 -10.04 40.23
CA ASP A 227 25.10 -10.72 39.26
C ASP A 227 23.87 -11.34 39.96
N VAL A 228 22.71 -10.70 39.77
CA VAL A 228 21.43 -11.07 40.38
C VAL A 228 20.59 -11.85 39.38
N LYS A 229 20.19 -13.07 39.73
CA LYS A 229 19.26 -13.88 38.91
C LYS A 229 17.83 -13.51 39.28
N VAL A 230 17.13 -12.82 38.39
CA VAL A 230 15.71 -12.46 38.54
C VAL A 230 14.82 -13.43 37.78
N GLU A 231 13.65 -13.71 38.35
CA GLU A 231 12.58 -14.49 37.74
C GLU A 231 11.27 -13.72 37.87
N VAL A 232 10.45 -13.76 36.81
CA VAL A 232 9.04 -13.40 36.85
C VAL A 232 8.20 -14.59 36.46
N SER A 233 7.11 -14.81 37.20
CA SER A 233 6.14 -15.86 36.94
C SER A 233 4.74 -15.28 36.87
N GLY A 234 3.92 -15.83 35.96
CA GLY A 234 2.53 -15.45 35.76
C GLY A 234 1.73 -16.58 35.12
N PRO A 235 0.43 -16.39 34.87
CA PRO A 235 -0.46 -17.42 34.30
C PRO A 235 -0.02 -17.90 32.92
N ALA A 236 0.64 -17.05 32.14
CA ALA A 236 1.09 -17.35 30.78
C ALA A 236 2.53 -17.89 30.71
N GLY A 237 3.13 -18.25 31.85
CA GLY A 237 4.48 -18.84 31.93
C GLY A 237 5.41 -18.10 32.88
N LYS A 238 6.71 -18.40 32.76
CA LYS A 238 7.78 -17.82 33.56
C LYS A 238 8.93 -17.39 32.66
N ASP A 239 9.66 -16.38 33.09
CA ASP A 239 10.89 -15.93 32.44
C ASP A 239 11.98 -15.61 33.48
N ARG A 240 13.25 -15.83 33.10
CA ARG A 240 14.41 -15.74 33.99
C ARG A 240 15.56 -15.03 33.29
N ARG A 241 16.24 -14.15 34.02
CA ARG A 241 17.38 -13.41 33.48
C ARG A 241 18.37 -13.03 34.58
N THR A 242 19.63 -12.86 34.22
CA THR A 242 20.62 -12.22 35.10
C THR A 242 20.67 -10.73 34.81
N ILE A 243 20.54 -9.92 35.86
CA ILE A 243 20.85 -8.49 35.85
C ILE A 243 22.11 -8.25 36.68
N ARG A 244 22.96 -7.34 36.24
CA ARG A 244 24.19 -6.96 36.92
C ARG A 244 23.99 -5.63 37.62
N ILE A 245 24.14 -5.59 38.95
CA ILE A 245 24.14 -4.36 39.72
C ILE A 245 25.59 -3.94 39.92
N VAL A 246 25.94 -2.73 39.48
CA VAL A 246 27.27 -2.14 39.67
C VAL A 246 27.12 -1.01 40.69
N ALA A 247 27.71 -1.19 41.86
CA ALA A 247 27.79 -0.21 42.94
C ALA A 247 29.19 0.41 42.99
#